data_AF-A0A7C4YDY2-F1
#
_entry.id   AF-A0A7C4YDY2-F1
#
_cell.length_a   1.000
_cell.length_b   1.000
_cell.length_c   1.000
_cell.angle_alpha   90.00
_cell.angle_beta   90.00
_cell.angle_gamma   90.00
#
_symmetry.space_group_name_H-M   'P 1'
#
loop_
_entity.id
_entity.type
_entity.pdbx_description
1 polymer ?
#
loop_
_entity_poly.entity_id
_entity_poly.type
_entity_poly.pdbx_seq_one_letter_code
_entity_poly.pdbx_strand_id
1 'polypeptide(L)' 'MKYEFTPQQRKHIKAKMAEIFKENLAGLSTEFQKILLDDLVTAFQNRINVLKRVQAKRGY' A
#
# COMPACT_ATOMS: atom_id res chain seq x y z
N MET A 1 -12.91 3.98 -13.33
CA MET A 1 -11.47 4.29 -13.38
C MET A 1 -10.71 3.44 -12.38
N LYS A 2 -9.63 2.80 -12.81
CA LYS A 2 -8.67 2.13 -11.93
C LYS A 2 -7.66 3.20 -11.49
N TYR A 3 -7.58 3.47 -10.19
CA TYR A 3 -6.59 4.38 -9.65
C TYR A 3 -5.29 3.61 -9.42
N GLU A 4 -4.21 4.13 -9.97
CA GLU A 4 -2.88 3.55 -9.77
C GLU A 4 -1.91 4.57 -9.21
N PHE A 5 -1.16 4.14 -8.19
CA PHE A 5 -0.08 4.95 -7.67
C PHE A 5 1.02 5.04 -8.73
N THR A 6 1.55 6.24 -8.95
CA THR A 6 2.75 6.41 -9.75
C THR A 6 3.94 5.72 -9.06
N PRO A 7 5.03 5.39 -9.78
CA PRO A 7 6.23 4.83 -9.16
C PRO A 7 6.76 5.68 -8.01
N GLN A 8 6.72 7.02 -8.15
CA GLN A 8 7.14 7.95 -7.11
C GLN A 8 6.23 7.90 -5.87
N GLN A 9 4.91 7.82 -6.06
CA GLN A 9 3.96 7.66 -4.95
C GLN A 9 4.16 6.32 -4.24
N ARG A 10 4.32 5.21 -4.97
CA ARG A 10 4.62 3.90 -4.37
C ARG A 10 5.88 3.96 -3.53
N LYS A 11 6.97 4.55 -4.05
CA LYS A 11 8.23 4.72 -3.32
C LYS A 11 8.03 5.50 -2.01
N HIS A 12 7.28 6.60 -2.06
CA HIS A 12 7.04 7.45 -0.89
C HIS A 12 6.17 6.76 0.17
N ILE A 13 5.09 6.09 -0.25
CA ILE A 13 4.22 5.34 0.67
C ILE A 13 5.02 4.19 1.31
N LYS A 14 5.81 3.46 0.52
CA LYS A 14 6.66 2.38 1.03
C LYS A 14 7.62 2.89 2.11
N ALA A 15 8.28 4.03 1.88
CA ALA A 15 9.19 4.63 2.84
C ALA A 15 8.47 5.01 4.15
N LYS A 16 7.28 5.62 4.06
CA LYS A 16 6.46 5.95 5.24
C LYS A 16 6.02 4.71 6.01
N MET A 17 5.60 3.65 5.31
CA MET A 17 5.23 2.38 5.95
C MET A 17 6.43 1.74 6.64
N ALA A 18 7.61 1.76 6.02
CA ALA A 18 8.83 1.23 6.62
C ALA A 18 9.23 1.97 7.91
N GLU A 19 9.06 3.30 7.91
CA GLU A 19 9.30 4.14 9.07
C GLU A 19 8.31 3.87 10.21
N ILE A 20 7.01 3.86 9.91
CA ILE A 20 5.94 3.66 10.90
C ILE A 20 5.98 2.25 11.50
N PHE A 21 6.21 1.22 10.67
CA PHE A 21 6.21 -0.18 11.10
C PHE A 21 7.60 -0.72 11.45
N LYS A 22 8.60 0.15 11.62
CA LYS A 22 10.00 -0.25 11.81
C LYS A 22 10.18 -1.32 12.89
N GLU A 23 9.52 -1.16 14.04
CA GLU A 23 9.60 -2.10 15.16
C GLU A 23 8.92 -3.43 14.83
N ASN A 24 7.77 -3.40 14.16
CA ASN A 24 7.07 -4.61 13.70
C ASN A 24 7.89 -5.38 12.65
N LEU A 25 8.69 -4.67 11.85
CA LEU A 25 9.52 -5.24 10.79
C LEU A 25 10.88 -5.75 11.30
N ALA A 26 11.31 -5.36 12.51
CA ALA A 26 12.66 -5.64 13.02
C ALA A 26 13.01 -7.14 13.13
N GLY A 27 12.01 -8.02 13.25
CA GLY A 27 12.19 -9.47 13.27
C GLY A 27 12.29 -10.13 11.90
N LEU A 28 12.07 -9.39 10.81
CA LEU A 28 12.11 -9.91 9.44
C LEU A 28 13.47 -9.64 8.80
N SER A 29 13.91 -10.57 7.94
CA SER A 29 15.06 -10.32 7.06
C SER A 29 14.78 -9.13 6.13
N THR A 30 15.84 -8.47 5.66
CA THR A 30 15.71 -7.34 4.71
C THR A 30 14.89 -7.70 3.47
N GLU A 31 14.98 -8.95 3.01
CA GLU A 31 14.17 -9.43 1.89
C GLU A 31 12.69 -9.52 2.24
N PHE A 32 12.34 -10.14 3.38
CA PHE A 32 10.95 -10.22 3.82
C PHE A 32 10.36 -8.86 4.17
N GLN A 33 11.13 -7.92 4.71
CA GLN A 33 10.69 -6.54 4.89
C GLN A 33 10.31 -5.89 3.55
N LYS A 34 11.14 -6.07 2.51
CA LYS A 34 10.86 -5.51 1.17
C LYS A 34 9.61 -6.11 0.55
N ILE A 35 9.45 -7.43 0.62
CA ILE A 35 8.28 -8.15 0.10
C ILE A 35 7.02 -7.66 0.80
N LEU A 36 7.00 -7.70 2.14
CA LEU A 36 5.85 -7.26 2.93
C LEU A 36 5.46 -5.81 2.64
N LEU A 37 6.43 -4.91 2.56
CA LEU A 37 6.18 -3.51 2.26
C LEU A 37 5.60 -3.30 0.84
N ASP A 38 6.04 -4.09 -0.15
CA ASP A 38 5.44 -4.05 -1.49
C ASP A 38 4.00 -4.56 -1.51
N ASP A 39 3.75 -5.65 -0.79
CA ASP A 39 2.43 -6.27 -0.67
C ASP A 39 1.45 -5.33 0.02
N LEU A 40 1.87 -4.66 1.10
CA LEU A 40 1.05 -3.67 1.81
C LEU A 40 0.64 -2.49 0.90
N VAL A 41 1.58 -1.94 0.13
CA VAL A 41 1.27 -0.86 -0.82
C VAL A 41 0.29 -1.32 -1.90
N THR A 42 0.47 -2.53 -2.42
CA THR A 42 -0.43 -3.12 -3.42
C THR A 42 -1.82 -3.39 -2.85
N ALA A 43 -1.90 -3.99 -1.66
CA ALA A 43 -3.16 -4.26 -0.97
C ALA A 43 -3.93 -2.96 -0.66
N PHE A 44 -3.21 -1.93 -0.22
CA PHE A 44 -3.79 -0.61 0.04
C PHE A 44 -4.39 0.02 -1.23
N GLN A 45 -3.64 0.01 -2.34
CA GLN A 45 -4.12 0.49 -3.63
C GLN A 45 -5.36 -0.28 -4.11
N ASN A 46 -5.35 -1.60 -3.98
CA ASN A 46 -6.47 -2.46 -4.34
C ASN A 46 -7.71 -2.13 -3.50
N ARG A 47 -7.55 -1.89 -2.20
CA ARG A 47 -8.66 -1.55 -1.31
C ARG A 47 -9.28 -0.19 -1.68
N ILE A 48 -8.47 0.82 -1.98
CA ILE A 48 -8.95 2.12 -2.48
C ILE A 48 -9.79 1.93 -3.75
N ASN A 49 -9.29 1.12 -4.70
CA ASN A 49 -10.00 0.86 -5.95
C ASN A 49 -11.33 0.13 -5.75
N VAL A 50 -11.40 -0.82 -4.81
CA VAL A 50 -12.66 -1.48 -4.44
C VAL A 50 -13.63 -0.46 -3.83
N LEU A 51 -13.19 0.32 -2.85
CA LEU A 51 -14.05 1.29 -2.15
C LEU A 51 -14.57 2.38 -3.10
N LYS A 52 -13.73 2.94 -3.96
CA LYS A 52 -14.15 3.90 -4.99
C LYS A 52 -15.21 3.32 -5.93
N ARG A 53 -15.07 2.05 -6.34
CA ARG A 53 -16.07 1.37 -7.17
C ARG A 53 -17.39 1.17 -6.43
N VAL A 54 -17.34 0.79 -5.15
CA VAL A 54 -18.54 0.62 -4.33
C VAL A 54 -19.26 1.97 -4.14
N GLN A 55 -18.52 3.05 -3.86
CA GLN A 55 -19.07 4.39 -3.71
C GLN A 55 -19.76 4.87 -4.98
N ALA A 56 -19.08 4.76 -6.14
CA ALA A 56 -19.65 5.17 -7.43
C ALA A 56 -20.94 4.41 -7.81
N LYS A 57 -21.07 3.14 -7.38
CA LYS A 57 -22.29 2.34 -7.61
C LYS A 57 -23.44 2.68 -6.66
N ARG A 58 -23.13 3.19 -5.46
CA ARG A 58 -24.14 3.50 -4.43
C ARG A 58 -24.63 4.95 -4.48
N GLY A 59 -23.99 5.82 -5.28
CA GLY A 59 -24.44 7.20 -5.51
C GLY A 59 -24.23 8.15 -4.32
N TYR A 60 -23.23 7.87 -3.47
CA TYR A 60 -22.77 8.84 -2.46
C TYR A 60 -21.91 9.94 -3.09
#